data_AF-A0AAV6NNL3-F1
#
_entry.id   AF-A0AAV6NNL3-F1
#
_cell.length_a   1.000
_cell.length_b   1.000
_cell.length_c   1.000
_cell.angle_alpha   90.00
_cell.angle_beta   90.00
_cell.angle_gamma   90.00
#
_symmetry.space_group_name_H-M   'P 1'
#
loop_
_entity.id
_entity.type
_entity.pdbx_description
1 polymer ?
#
loop_
_entity_poly.entity_id
_entity_poly.type
_entity_poly.pdbx_seq_one_letter_code
_entity_poly.pdbx_strand_id
1 'polypeptide(L)' 'MKKSTAATTVAILCFILLSAAATTVSADAADCIDGCFTACVQKDTRLMQRCEGKCRIKCGPDTKFEGEDIIA' A
#
# COMPACT_ATOMS: atom_id res chain seq x y z
N MET A 1 -45.34 -8.66 1.39
CA MET A 1 -44.00 -8.20 0.97
C MET A 1 -43.16 -9.42 0.59
N LYS A 2 -43.08 -9.76 -0.70
CA LYS A 2 -42.29 -10.91 -1.18
C LYS A 2 -40.84 -10.44 -1.31
N LYS A 3 -40.01 -10.72 -0.30
CA LYS A 3 -38.58 -10.35 -0.30
C LYS A 3 -37.92 -11.15 -1.43
N SER A 4 -37.55 -10.50 -2.53
CA SER A 4 -36.90 -11.17 -3.65
C SER A 4 -35.46 -11.51 -3.26
N THR A 5 -35.27 -12.71 -2.70
CA THR A 5 -33.98 -13.23 -2.24
C THR A 5 -32.96 -13.33 -3.37
N ALA A 6 -33.42 -13.47 -4.62
CA ALA A 6 -32.58 -13.52 -5.81
C ALA A 6 -31.80 -12.22 -6.05
N ALA A 7 -32.42 -11.06 -5.81
CA ALA A 7 -31.74 -9.77 -5.96
C ALA A 7 -30.63 -9.61 -4.92
N THR A 8 -30.87 -10.09 -3.69
CA THR A 8 -29.89 -10.07 -2.60
C THR A 8 -28.71 -11.00 -2.89
N THR A 9 -28.95 -12.20 -3.41
CA THR A 9 -27.87 -13.14 -3.73
C THR A 9 -26.99 -12.65 -4.87
N VAL A 10 -27.57 -12.02 -5.90
CA VAL A 10 -26.80 -11.43 -7.01
C VAL A 10 -25.92 -10.28 -6.52
N ALA A 11 -26.46 -9.40 -5.68
CA ALA A 11 -25.69 -8.29 -5.12
C ALA A 11 -24.49 -8.77 -4.29
N ILE A 12 -24.66 -9.81 -3.46
CA ILE A 12 -23.58 -10.38 -2.66
C ILE A 12 -22.48 -10.98 -3.55
N LEU A 13 -22.86 -11.72 -4.60
CA LEU A 13 -21.90 -12.28 -5.55
C LEU A 13 -21.10 -11.20 -6.28
N CYS A 14 -21.76 -10.12 -6.70
CA CYS A 14 -21.08 -8.97 -7.31
C CYS A 14 -20.07 -8.32 -6.35
N PHE A 15 -20.41 -8.15 -5.08
CA PHE A 15 -19.49 -7.61 -4.08
C PHE A 15 -18.25 -8.48 -3.87
N ILE A 16 -18.43 -9.80 -3.79
CA ILE A 16 -17.32 -10.75 -3.63
C ILE A 16 -16.37 -10.68 -4.84
N LEU A 17 -16.92 -10.65 -6.05
CA LEU A 17 -16.12 -10.52 -7.28
C LEU A 17 -15.37 -9.18 -7.35
N LEU A 18 -15.99 -8.09 -6.90
CA LEU A 18 -15.35 -6.77 -6.84
C LEU A 18 -14.20 -6.74 -5.84
N SER A 19 -14.35 -7.41 -4.69
CA SER A 19 -13.27 -7.52 -3.70
C SER A 19 -12.12 -8.41 -4.18
N ALA A 20 -12.38 -9.44 -4.98
CA ALA A 20 -11.34 -10.29 -5.57
C ALA A 20 -10.55 -9.58 -6.68
N ALA A 21 -11.15 -8.57 -7.32
CA ALA A 21 -10.48 -7.71 -8.30
C ALA A 21 -9.72 -6.54 -7.67
N ALA A 22 -9.80 -6.36 -6.35
CA ALA A 22 -8.96 -5.40 -5.64
C ALA A 22 -7.53 -5.96 -5.60
N THR A 23 -6.77 -5.72 -6.67
CA THR A 23 -5.33 -5.93 -6.66
C THR A 23 -4.78 -5.15 -5.47
N THR A 24 -4.15 -5.85 -4.53
CA THR A 24 -3.36 -5.20 -3.49
C THR A 24 -2.30 -4.39 -4.21
N VAL A 25 -2.45 -3.07 -4.25
CA VAL A 25 -1.41 -2.19 -4.78
C VAL A 25 -0.24 -2.36 -3.83
N SER A 26 0.76 -3.13 -4.26
CA SER A 26 2.03 -3.22 -3.56
C SER A 26 2.53 -1.80 -3.44
N ALA A 27 2.66 -1.28 -2.21
CA ALA A 27 3.23 0.04 -2.00
C ALA A 27 4.61 0.02 -2.65
N ASP A 28 4.76 0.73 -3.77
CA ASP A 28 6.03 0.76 -4.46
C ASP A 28 7.04 1.47 -3.54
N ALA A 29 8.34 1.18 -3.70
CA ALA A 29 9.36 1.86 -2.90
C ALA A 29 9.29 3.38 -3.12
N ALA A 30 8.84 3.81 -4.30
CA ALA A 30 8.55 5.20 -4.63
C ALA A 30 7.40 5.79 -3.77
N ASP A 31 6.28 5.09 -3.64
CA ASP A 31 5.13 5.53 -2.82
C ASP A 31 5.51 5.58 -1.33
N CYS A 32 6.34 4.65 -0.86
CA CYS A 32 6.88 4.66 0.49
C CYS A 32 7.78 5.87 0.73
N ILE A 33 8.72 6.16 -0.18
CA ILE A 33 9.64 7.29 -0.04
C ILE A 33 8.89 8.61 -0.05
N ASP A 34 7.96 8.82 -0.99
CA ASP A 34 7.21 10.08 -1.12
C ASP A 34 6.34 10.36 0.11
N GLY A 35 5.59 9.35 0.58
CA GLY A 35 4.80 9.46 1.80
C GLY A 35 5.67 9.71 3.04
N CYS A 36 6.86 9.09 3.11
CA CYS A 36 7.77 9.28 4.23
C CYS A 36 8.42 10.67 4.22
N PHE A 37 8.85 11.18 3.07
CA PHE A 37 9.44 12.51 2.92
C PHE A 37 8.42 13.61 3.22
N THR A 38 7.16 13.42 2.82
CA THR A 38 6.06 14.35 3.16
C THR A 38 5.91 14.50 4.68
N ALA A 39 6.14 13.44 5.45
CA ALA A 39 6.12 13.49 6.92
C ALA A 39 7.38 14.13 7.55
N CYS A 40 8.44 14.37 6.77
CA CYS A 40 9.70 14.95 7.25
C CYS A 40 9.74 16.48 7.22
N VAL A 41 8.72 17.15 6.66
CA VAL A 41 8.67 18.62 6.49
C VAL A 41 8.72 19.33 7.84
N GLN A 42 9.82 20.05 8.07
CA GLN A 42 10.06 20.82 9.28
C GLN A 42 11.02 22.00 9.02
N LYS A 43 11.04 22.99 9.93
CA LYS A 43 11.85 24.21 9.78
C LYS A 43 13.36 23.95 9.85
N ASP A 44 13.77 22.97 10.67
CA ASP A 44 15.17 22.62 10.84
C ASP A 44 15.65 21.68 9.73
N THR A 45 16.45 22.24 8.81
CA THR A 45 16.98 21.52 7.64
C THR A 45 17.80 20.29 8.03
N ARG A 46 18.55 20.35 9.14
CA ARG A 46 19.32 19.21 9.66
C ARG A 46 18.45 18.06 10.13
N LEU A 47 17.31 18.36 10.75
CA LEU A 47 16.36 17.32 11.19
C LEU A 47 15.59 16.74 10.02
N MET A 48 15.24 17.59 9.04
CA MET A 48 14.63 17.16 7.77
C MET A 48 15.52 16.15 7.04
N GLN A 49 16.80 16.47 6.82
CA GLN A 49 17.76 15.55 6.19
C GLN A 49 17.96 14.24 6.97
N ARG A 50 17.94 14.30 8.32
CA ARG A 50 18.02 13.09 9.15
C ARG A 50 16.77 12.22 8.99
N CYS A 51 15.60 12.83 8.89
CA CYS A 51 14.34 12.13 8.66
C CYS A 51 14.32 11.47 7.28
N GLU A 52 14.71 12.21 6.23
CA GLU A 52 14.85 11.69 4.86
C GLU A 52 15.84 10.51 4.80
N GLY A 53 16.96 10.60 5.53
CA GLY A 53 17.91 9.48 5.66
C GLY A 53 17.28 8.22 6.25
N LYS A 54 16.38 8.35 7.23
CA LYS A 54 15.62 7.20 7.79
C LYS A 54 14.60 6.66 6.79
N CYS A 55 13.94 7.52 6.03
CA CYS A 55 13.01 7.11 4.99
C CYS A 55 13.71 6.27 3.92
N ARG A 56 14.93 6.65 3.51
CA ARG A 56 15.74 5.86 2.57
C ARG A 56 16.14 4.49 3.10
N ILE A 57 16.36 4.35 4.41
CA ILE A 57 16.64 3.04 5.05
C ILE A 57 15.35 2.21 5.13
N LYS A 58 14.24 2.83 5.52
CA LYS A 58 12.95 2.16 5.72
C LYS A 58 12.30 1.69 4.42
N CYS A 59 12.41 2.50 3.37
CA CYS A 59 11.82 2.26 2.06
C CYS A 59 12.85 1.78 1.03
N GLY A 60 14.13 1.67 1.41
CA GLY A 60 15.19 1.20 0.53
C GLY A 60 15.09 -0.30 0.24
N PRO A 61 15.78 -0.79 -0.80
CA PRO A 61 15.74 -2.20 -1.19
C PRO A 61 16.26 -3.16 -0.10
N ASP A 62 16.97 -2.65 0.90
CA ASP A 62 17.68 -3.44 1.91
C ASP A 62 16.79 -4.03 3.02
N THR A 63 15.49 -3.72 3.05
CA THR A 63 14.54 -4.28 4.03
C THR A 63 13.76 -5.48 3.53
N LYS A 64 14.00 -5.97 2.30
CA LYS A 64 13.44 -7.25 1.82
C LYS A 64 14.26 -8.43 2.34
N PHE A 65 14.21 -8.68 3.64
CA PHE A 65 14.36 -10.04 4.16
C PHE A 65 12.97 -10.62 4.32
N GLU A 66 12.45 -11.20 3.23
CA GLU A 66 11.65 -12.43 3.20
C GLU A 66 11.16 -12.65 1.76
N GLY A 67 11.35 -13.89 1.28
CA GLY A 67 11.42 -14.24 -0.13
C GLY A 67 10.10 -14.15 -0.89
N GLU A 68 10.19 -13.55 -2.06
CA GLU A 68 9.52 -13.92 -3.30
C GLU A 68 10.32 -13.20 -4.40
N ASP A 69 10.41 -13.78 -5.60
CA ASP A 69 11.19 -13.31 -6.76
C ASP A 69 12.61 -13.91 -6.92
N ILE A 70 12.71 -15.25 -6.82
CA ILE A 70 13.61 -16.01 -7.70
C ILE A 70 12.80 -16.38 -8.96
N ILE A 71 12.68 -15.45 -9.90
CA ILE A 71 12.54 -15.79 -11.33
C ILE A 71 12.97 -14.59 -12.18
N ALA A 72 14.26 -14.56 -12.51
CA ALA A 72 14.80 -13.94 -13.71
C ALA A 72 15.96 -14.82 -14.21
#